data_AF-Q12MI3-F1
#
_entry.id   AF-Q12MI3-F1
#
_cell.length_a   1.000
_cell.length_b   1.000
_cell.length_c   1.000
_cell.angle_alpha   90.00
_cell.angle_beta   90.00
_cell.angle_gamma   90.00
#
_symmetry.space_group_name_H-M   'P 1'
#
loop_
_entity.id
_entity.type
_entity.pdbx_description
1 polymer ?
#
loop_
_entity_poly.entity_id
_entity_poly.type
_entity_poly.pdbx_seq_one_letter_code
_entity_poly.pdbx_strand_id
1 'polypeptide(L)'
;MHLRYLWFVVLMYLLTSCSFGEEQVLKMNDQVVTKLEVLLAEKKFIEDPVIMYPGAPDDATRISAEVIVNDLTSRILLGIVENPTKDFVLSQFKLTIGQFGSFDSEDADRALRYMERIMDILGIKSSDDLFNEWRYGFEPAENTNKSLN
;
A
#
# COMPACT_ATOMS: atom_id res chain seq x y z
N MET A 1 41.06 -31.32 -10.28
CA MET A 1 39.85 -31.76 -9.55
C MET A 1 39.05 -30.62 -8.91
N HIS A 2 39.32 -29.33 -9.22
CA HIS A 2 38.66 -28.18 -8.57
C HIS A 2 37.64 -27.43 -9.46
N LEU A 3 37.69 -27.60 -10.79
CA LEU A 3 36.82 -26.85 -11.71
C LEU A 3 35.35 -27.33 -11.71
N ARG A 4 35.09 -28.57 -11.28
CA ARG A 4 33.73 -29.14 -11.17
C ARG A 4 32.96 -28.61 -9.96
N TYR A 5 33.66 -28.23 -8.88
CA TYR A 5 33.03 -27.65 -7.69
C TYR A 5 32.68 -26.18 -7.87
N LEU A 6 33.37 -25.48 -8.77
CA LEU A 6 33.07 -24.08 -9.10
C LEU A 6 31.65 -23.93 -9.68
N TRP A 7 31.22 -24.87 -10.53
CA TRP A 7 29.85 -24.90 -11.06
C TRP A 7 28.80 -25.17 -9.98
N PHE A 8 29.10 -26.04 -9.00
CA PHE A 8 28.20 -26.27 -7.87
C PHE A 8 28.08 -25.05 -6.96
N VAL A 9 29.17 -24.31 -6.74
CA VAL A 9 29.15 -23.06 -5.95
C VAL A 9 28.40 -21.94 -6.68
N VAL A 10 28.57 -21.82 -8.01
CA VAL A 10 27.81 -20.86 -8.84
C VAL A 10 26.32 -21.22 -8.88
N LEU A 11 25.96 -22.51 -8.99
CA LEU A 11 24.57 -22.98 -8.96
C LEU A 11 23.92 -22.78 -7.58
N MET A 12 24.69 -22.91 -6.49
CA MET A 12 24.21 -22.65 -5.13
C MET A 12 23.99 -21.15 -4.87
N TYR A 13 24.76 -20.27 -5.51
CA TYR A 13 24.58 -18.81 -5.45
C TYR A 13 23.37 -18.31 -6.26
N LEU A 14 22.93 -19.06 -7.27
CA LEU A 14 21.77 -18.70 -8.10
C LEU A 14 20.42 -19.06 -7.43
N LEU A 15 20.42 -19.90 -6.40
CA LEU A 15 19.21 -20.31 -5.67
C LEU A 15 18.91 -19.47 -4.43
N THR A 16 19.80 -18.55 -4.05
CA THR A 16 19.61 -17.68 -2.87
C THR A 16 18.95 -16.34 -3.18
N SER A 17 18.55 -16.10 -4.43
CA SER A 17 17.76 -14.90 -4.80
C SER A 17 16.26 -15.12 -4.57
N CYS A 18 15.88 -15.72 -3.44
CA CYS A 18 14.52 -15.56 -2.93
C CYS A 18 14.57 -14.36 -2.00
N SER A 19 14.24 -13.18 -2.54
CA SER A 19 14.03 -11.97 -1.75
C SER A 19 12.77 -12.17 -0.90
N PHE A 20 12.89 -12.92 0.20
CA PHE A 20 11.98 -12.73 1.33
C PHE A 20 12.27 -11.32 1.83
N GLY A 21 11.42 -10.36 1.47
CA GLY A 21 11.47 -9.02 2.04
C GLY A 21 11.44 -9.15 3.56
N GLU A 22 12.31 -8.43 4.26
CA GLU A 22 12.31 -8.46 5.72
C GLU A 22 10.92 -8.05 6.23
N GLU A 23 10.23 -8.96 6.92
CA GLU A 23 8.91 -8.69 7.51
C GLU A 23 9.04 -7.53 8.50
N GLN A 24 8.42 -6.40 8.16
CA GLN A 24 8.46 -5.22 9.01
C GLN A 24 7.44 -5.34 10.15
N VAL A 25 7.94 -5.43 11.38
CA VAL A 25 7.12 -5.31 12.59
C VAL A 25 6.82 -3.84 12.88
N LEU A 26 5.54 -3.52 13.09
CA LEU A 26 5.00 -2.18 13.28
C LEU A 26 4.92 -1.84 14.77
N LYS A 27 5.31 -0.62 15.11
CA LYS A 27 5.26 -0.13 16.50
C LYS A 27 3.94 0.59 16.73
N MET A 28 3.02 -0.08 17.41
CA MET A 28 1.77 0.52 17.86
C MET A 28 1.99 1.35 19.13
N ASN A 29 1.49 2.57 19.11
CA ASN A 29 1.40 3.45 20.28
C ASN A 29 0.14 4.30 20.17
N ASP A 30 -0.20 5.01 21.24
CA ASP A 30 -1.43 5.82 21.31
C ASP A 30 -1.50 6.87 20.19
N GLN A 31 -0.37 7.45 19.79
CA GLN A 31 -0.33 8.43 18.70
C GLN A 31 -0.71 7.82 17.35
N VAL A 32 -0.26 6.59 17.06
CA VAL A 32 -0.64 5.85 15.84
C VAL A 32 -2.14 5.56 15.85
N VAL A 33 -2.67 5.06 16.96
CA VAL A 33 -4.11 4.77 17.13
C VAL A 33 -4.93 6.04 16.91
N THR A 34 -4.60 7.14 17.60
CA THR A 34 -5.30 8.41 17.44
C THR A 34 -5.27 8.92 16.00
N LYS A 35 -4.14 8.80 15.29
CA LYS A 35 -4.06 9.22 13.87
C LYS A 35 -4.97 8.40 12.96
N LEU A 36 -5.08 7.09 13.18
CA LEU A 36 -5.99 6.22 12.43
C LEU A 36 -7.46 6.54 12.77
N GLU A 37 -7.79 6.82 14.03
CA GLU A 37 -9.14 7.25 14.43
C GLU A 37 -9.52 8.60 13.82
N VAL A 38 -8.58 9.55 13.78
CA VAL A 38 -8.78 10.84 13.07
C VAL A 38 -9.03 10.58 11.59
N LEU A 39 -8.20 9.77 10.94
CA LEU A 39 -8.40 9.41 9.54
C LEU A 39 -9.77 8.76 9.33
N LEU A 40 -10.21 7.86 10.22
CA LEU A 40 -11.51 7.19 10.14
C LEU A 40 -12.67 8.21 10.21
N ALA A 41 -12.56 9.22 11.08
CA ALA A 41 -13.58 10.25 11.26
C ALA A 41 -13.62 11.33 10.18
N GLU A 42 -12.55 11.47 9.37
CA GLU A 42 -12.51 12.44 8.26
C GLU A 42 -13.60 12.14 7.22
N LYS A 43 -14.27 13.19 6.74
CA LYS A 43 -15.07 13.12 5.52
C LYS A 43 -14.14 12.94 4.32
N LYS A 44 -14.40 11.93 3.48
CA LYS A 44 -13.51 11.52 2.39
C LYS A 44 -14.10 11.81 1.02
N PHE A 45 -13.22 11.68 0.02
CA PHE A 45 -13.56 11.86 -1.40
C PHE A 45 -14.21 13.23 -1.69
N ILE A 46 -13.80 14.24 -0.92
CA ILE A 46 -14.05 15.65 -1.20
C ILE A 46 -12.94 16.19 -2.10
N GLU A 47 -13.21 17.34 -2.73
CA GLU A 47 -12.23 18.09 -3.51
C GLU A 47 -10.93 18.26 -2.73
N ASP A 48 -9.81 18.00 -3.42
CA ASP A 48 -8.47 18.21 -2.91
C ASP A 48 -7.63 18.93 -3.98
N PRO A 49 -7.55 20.27 -3.91
CA PRO A 49 -6.89 21.06 -4.94
C PRO A 49 -5.37 20.87 -4.94
N VAL A 50 -4.77 20.35 -3.86
CA VAL A 50 -3.33 20.10 -3.80
C VAL A 50 -2.93 18.98 -4.76
N ILE A 51 -3.78 17.98 -4.90
CA ILE A 51 -3.57 16.85 -5.81
C ILE A 51 -4.46 16.91 -7.05
N MET A 52 -5.15 18.03 -7.28
CA MET A 52 -6.08 18.24 -8.40
C MET A 52 -7.19 17.19 -8.48
N TYR A 53 -7.61 16.64 -7.34
CA TYR A 53 -8.73 15.71 -7.28
C TYR A 53 -10.03 16.52 -7.15
N PRO A 54 -10.97 16.44 -8.09
CA PRO A 54 -12.17 17.28 -8.09
C PRO A 54 -13.19 16.91 -7.01
N GLY A 55 -13.02 15.75 -6.37
CA GLY A 55 -14.05 15.14 -5.52
C GLY A 55 -14.86 14.10 -6.30
N ALA A 56 -15.51 13.21 -5.56
CA ALA A 56 -16.40 12.22 -6.17
C ALA A 56 -17.54 12.90 -6.94
N PRO A 57 -18.03 12.31 -8.05
CA PRO A 57 -18.98 12.94 -8.96
C PRO A 57 -20.34 13.24 -8.32
N ASP A 58 -20.74 12.46 -7.32
CA ASP A 58 -21.95 12.66 -6.55
C ASP A 58 -21.81 12.09 -5.13
N ASP A 59 -22.77 12.43 -4.26
CA ASP A 59 -22.76 12.00 -2.87
C ASP A 59 -22.91 10.49 -2.69
N ALA A 60 -23.58 9.79 -3.62
CA ALA A 60 -23.75 8.34 -3.52
C ALA A 60 -22.40 7.64 -3.72
N THR A 61 -21.68 8.03 -4.77
CA THR A 61 -20.33 7.55 -5.09
C THR A 61 -19.36 7.90 -3.96
N ARG A 62 -19.41 9.14 -3.46
CA ARG A 62 -18.61 9.59 -2.31
C ARG A 62 -18.83 8.71 -1.09
N ILE A 63 -20.08 8.47 -0.69
CA ILE A 63 -20.43 7.67 0.48
C ILE A 63 -19.97 6.23 0.30
N SER A 64 -20.21 5.63 -0.88
CA SER A 64 -19.77 4.27 -1.17
C SER A 64 -18.24 4.12 -1.08
N ALA A 65 -17.48 5.04 -1.69
CA ALA A 65 -16.02 5.02 -1.62
C ALA A 65 -15.50 5.24 -0.18
N GLU A 66 -16.10 6.19 0.55
CA GLU A 66 -15.75 6.47 1.95
C GLU A 66 -15.98 5.27 2.86
N VAL A 67 -17.09 4.55 2.69
CA VAL A 67 -17.39 3.32 3.45
C VAL A 67 -16.29 2.28 3.27
N ILE A 68 -15.79 2.09 2.04
CA ILE A 68 -14.74 1.10 1.75
C ILE A 68 -13.43 1.46 2.46
N VAL A 69 -13.01 2.73 2.41
CA VAL A 69 -11.77 3.18 3.09
C VAL A 69 -11.92 3.13 4.62
N ASN A 70 -13.10 3.46 5.14
CA ASN A 70 -13.39 3.38 6.58
C ASN A 70 -13.41 1.94 7.08
N ASP A 71 -13.97 1.03 6.32
CA ASP A 71 -13.94 -0.41 6.61
C ASP A 71 -12.49 -0.93 6.65
N LEU A 72 -11.66 -0.60 5.66
CA LEU A 72 -10.23 -0.90 5.68
C LEU A 72 -9.53 -0.37 6.94
N THR A 73 -9.73 0.91 7.26
CA THR A 73 -9.08 1.56 8.41
C THR A 73 -9.52 0.89 9.72
N SER A 74 -10.79 0.50 9.82
CA SER A 74 -11.34 -0.21 10.97
C SER A 74 -10.76 -1.62 11.13
N ARG A 75 -10.64 -2.38 10.03
CA ARG A 75 -9.99 -3.71 10.04
C ARG A 75 -8.53 -3.62 10.48
N ILE A 76 -7.82 -2.59 10.03
CA ILE A 76 -6.44 -2.35 10.46
C ILE A 76 -6.40 -2.03 11.96
N LEU A 77 -7.18 -1.08 12.45
CA LEU A 77 -7.24 -0.72 13.87
C LEU A 77 -7.48 -1.93 14.78
N LEU A 78 -8.40 -2.82 14.38
CA LEU A 78 -8.72 -4.02 15.16
C LEU A 78 -7.65 -5.10 15.05
N GLY A 79 -7.18 -5.43 13.85
CA GLY A 79 -6.31 -6.58 13.62
C GLY A 79 -4.83 -6.31 13.89
N ILE A 80 -4.38 -5.05 13.83
CA ILE A 80 -2.97 -4.70 14.02
C ILE A 80 -2.46 -4.98 15.43
N VAL A 81 -3.35 -5.02 16.43
CA VAL A 81 -3.00 -5.38 17.81
C VAL A 81 -2.54 -6.84 17.90
N GLU A 82 -3.18 -7.73 17.14
CA GLU A 82 -2.87 -9.16 17.10
C GLU A 82 -1.75 -9.46 16.10
N ASN A 83 -1.69 -8.73 14.99
CA ASN A 83 -0.76 -8.95 13.89
C ASN A 83 -0.08 -7.62 13.49
N PRO A 84 0.89 -7.12 14.29
CA PRO A 84 1.51 -5.82 14.06
C PRO A 84 2.57 -5.90 12.96
N THR A 85 2.20 -6.33 11.76
CA THR A 85 3.15 -6.55 10.66
C THR A 85 2.69 -5.82 9.40
N LYS A 86 3.65 -5.41 8.58
CA LYS A 86 3.38 -4.82 7.26
C LYS A 86 2.58 -5.79 6.39
N ASP A 87 2.90 -7.08 6.43
CA ASP A 87 2.23 -8.10 5.63
C ASP A 87 0.73 -8.19 5.96
N PHE A 88 0.37 -8.10 7.25
CA PHE A 88 -1.03 -8.00 7.64
C PHE A 88 -1.70 -6.79 6.97
N VAL A 89 -1.08 -5.61 7.04
CA VAL A 89 -1.62 -4.38 6.44
C VAL A 89 -1.77 -4.50 4.92
N LEU A 90 -0.74 -4.97 4.23
CA LEU A 90 -0.79 -5.16 2.77
C LEU A 90 -1.84 -6.19 2.36
N SER A 91 -2.07 -7.23 3.16
CA SER A 91 -3.17 -8.18 2.93
C SER A 91 -4.53 -7.48 2.98
N GLN A 92 -4.73 -6.55 3.91
CA GLN A 92 -5.96 -5.76 4.01
C GLN A 92 -6.12 -4.79 2.84
N PHE A 93 -5.03 -4.18 2.37
CA PHE A 93 -5.03 -3.36 1.17
C PHE A 93 -5.43 -4.16 -0.05
N LYS A 94 -4.86 -5.35 -0.27
CA LYS A 94 -5.20 -6.21 -1.41
C LYS A 94 -6.68 -6.55 -1.47
N LEU A 95 -7.31 -6.85 -0.33
CA LEU A 95 -8.76 -7.09 -0.24
C LEU A 95 -9.59 -5.84 -0.57
N THR A 96 -9.10 -4.66 -0.20
CA THR A 96 -9.83 -3.39 -0.36
C THR A 96 -9.73 -2.86 -1.78
N ILE A 97 -8.53 -2.91 -2.36
CA ILE A 97 -8.23 -2.42 -3.70
C ILE A 97 -9.13 -3.09 -4.77
N GLY A 98 -9.43 -4.39 -4.61
CA GLY A 98 -10.37 -5.10 -5.50
C GLY A 98 -11.78 -4.48 -5.56
N GLN A 99 -12.21 -3.76 -4.52
CA GLN A 99 -13.52 -3.11 -4.46
C GLN A 99 -13.55 -1.78 -5.25
N PHE A 100 -12.39 -1.21 -5.56
CA PHE A 100 -12.28 0.02 -6.35
C PHE A 100 -12.22 -0.23 -7.87
N GLY A 101 -12.20 -1.50 -8.32
CA GLY A 101 -12.09 -1.83 -9.75
C GLY A 101 -13.26 -1.35 -10.63
N SER A 102 -14.40 -0.99 -10.03
CA SER A 102 -15.56 -0.44 -10.73
C SER A 102 -15.75 1.07 -10.56
N PHE A 103 -14.91 1.73 -9.76
CA PHE A 103 -14.93 3.18 -9.60
C PHE A 103 -14.19 3.84 -10.77
N ASP A 104 -14.44 5.13 -11.01
CA ASP A 104 -13.64 5.86 -11.98
C ASP A 104 -12.17 5.94 -11.52
N SER A 105 -11.28 6.12 -12.49
CA SER A 105 -9.84 6.18 -12.27
C SER A 105 -9.42 7.23 -11.24
N GLU A 106 -10.07 8.39 -11.19
CA GLU A 106 -9.72 9.45 -10.23
C GLU A 106 -10.06 9.05 -8.78
N ASP A 107 -11.22 8.41 -8.58
CA ASP A 107 -11.65 7.91 -7.26
C ASP A 107 -10.80 6.72 -6.80
N ALA A 108 -10.45 5.82 -7.73
CA ALA A 108 -9.50 4.75 -7.51
C ALA A 108 -8.12 5.27 -7.06
N ASP A 109 -7.58 6.26 -7.78
CA ASP A 109 -6.30 6.88 -7.43
C ASP A 109 -6.39 7.62 -6.08
N ARG A 110 -7.52 8.27 -5.79
CA ARG A 110 -7.78 8.88 -4.47
C ARG A 110 -7.81 7.85 -3.35
N ALA A 111 -8.38 6.67 -3.58
CA ALA A 111 -8.39 5.58 -2.60
C ALA A 111 -6.96 5.11 -2.27
N LEU A 112 -6.08 4.98 -3.28
CA LEU A 112 -4.67 4.66 -3.06
C LEU A 112 -3.98 5.72 -2.20
N ARG A 113 -4.28 7.01 -2.39
CA ARG A 113 -3.75 8.08 -1.51
C ARG A 113 -4.15 7.92 -0.05
N TYR A 114 -5.35 7.44 0.24
CA TYR A 114 -5.73 7.12 1.62
C TYR A 114 -4.94 5.93 2.18
N MET A 115 -4.65 4.90 1.36
CA MET A 115 -3.81 3.78 1.77
C MET A 115 -2.35 4.19 2.02
N GLU A 116 -1.80 5.09 1.20
CA GLU A 116 -0.50 5.73 1.45
C GLU A 116 -0.49 6.51 2.77
N ARG A 117 -1.55 7.28 3.07
CA ARG A 117 -1.68 7.96 4.38
C ARG A 117 -1.70 6.96 5.55
N ILE A 118 -2.36 5.82 5.39
CA ILE A 118 -2.33 4.75 6.39
C ILE A 118 -0.91 4.21 6.56
N MET A 119 -0.18 3.97 5.46
CA MET A 119 1.22 3.55 5.49
C MET A 119 2.10 4.57 6.23
N ASP A 120 1.95 5.86 5.96
CA ASP A 120 2.68 6.93 6.63
C ASP A 120 2.40 6.95 8.15
N ILE A 121 1.14 6.75 8.55
CA ILE A 121 0.74 6.67 9.96
C ILE A 121 1.41 5.47 10.65
N LEU A 122 1.51 4.34 9.95
CA LEU A 122 2.10 3.09 10.46
C LEU A 122 3.63 3.02 10.29
N GLY A 123 4.25 3.96 9.57
CA GLY A 123 5.68 3.95 9.26
C GLY A 123 6.09 2.89 8.22
N ILE A 124 5.17 2.48 7.34
CA ILE A 124 5.43 1.57 6.22
C ILE A 124 5.96 2.41 5.03
N LYS A 125 7.10 2.02 4.47
CA LYS A 125 7.78 2.83 3.44
C LYS A 125 7.41 2.49 2.00
N SER A 126 6.93 1.28 1.76
CA SER A 126 6.62 0.76 0.42
C SER A 126 5.44 -0.20 0.49
N SER A 127 4.64 -0.24 -0.57
CA SER A 127 3.53 -1.18 -0.73
C SER A 127 3.94 -2.52 -1.33
N ASP A 128 5.25 -2.75 -1.56
CA ASP A 128 5.79 -3.90 -2.31
C ASP A 128 5.08 -4.06 -3.65
N ASP A 129 5.04 -2.94 -4.39
CA ASP A 129 4.50 -2.82 -5.74
C ASP A 129 3.00 -3.10 -5.90
N LEU A 130 2.31 -3.48 -4.82
CA LEU A 130 0.87 -3.78 -4.79
C LEU A 130 0.02 -2.71 -5.49
N PHE A 131 0.31 -1.42 -5.26
CA PHE A 131 -0.45 -0.33 -5.87
C PHE A 131 -0.17 -0.21 -7.37
N ASN A 132 1.09 -0.36 -7.78
CA ASN A 132 1.50 -0.29 -9.18
C ASN A 132 0.98 -1.50 -9.97
N GLU A 133 1.12 -2.70 -9.43
CA GLU A 133 0.60 -3.93 -10.01
C GLU A 133 -0.91 -3.84 -10.23
N TRP A 134 -1.65 -3.34 -9.24
CA TRP A 134 -3.08 -3.17 -9.41
C TRP A 134 -3.44 -2.12 -10.47
N ARG A 135 -2.74 -0.98 -10.46
CA ARG A 135 -3.11 0.16 -11.30
C ARG A 135 -2.72 -0.01 -12.77
N TYR A 136 -1.59 -0.68 -13.02
CA TYR A 136 -0.97 -0.76 -14.34
C TYR A 136 -0.76 -2.20 -14.83
N GLY A 137 -0.87 -3.20 -13.94
CA GLY A 137 -0.56 -4.60 -14.26
C GLY A 137 0.94 -4.93 -14.30
N PHE A 138 1.81 -3.95 -13.99
CA PHE A 138 3.27 -4.09 -13.92
C PHE A 138 3.89 -2.91 -13.16
N GLU A 139 5.13 -3.05 -12.71
CA GLU A 139 5.92 -1.93 -12.17
C GLU A 139 6.39 -0.98 -13.29
N PRO A 140 6.01 0.30 -13.30
CA PRO A 140 6.59 1.25 -14.23
C PRO A 140 8.08 1.42 -13.92
N ALA A 141 8.93 1.24 -14.92
CA ALA A 141 10.38 1.42 -14.77
C ALA A 141 10.66 2.82 -14.19
N GLU A 142 11.24 2.85 -12.99
CA GLU A 142 11.68 4.08 -12.35
C GLU A 142 12.63 4.82 -13.31
N ASN A 143 12.42 6.12 -13.50
CA ASN A 143 13.20 6.93 -14.42
C ASN A 143 14.64 7.10 -13.90
N THR A 144 15.52 6.16 -14.24
CA THR A 144 16.95 6.13 -13.90
C THR A 144 17.79 7.30 -14.46
N ASN A 145 17.17 8.39 -14.94
CA ASN A 145 17.83 9.61 -15.42
C ASN A 145 18.03 10.67 -14.34
N LYS A 146 18.55 10.28 -13.16
CA LYS A 146 19.04 11.24 -12.14
C LYS A 146 20.53 11.07 -11.82
N SER A 147 21.33 10.66 -12.80
CA SER A 147 22.81 10.60 -12.70
C SER A 147 23.56 11.33 -13.81
N LEU A 148 22.91 12.25 -14.53
CA LEU A 148 23.59 13.19 -15.43
C LEU A 148 22.93 14.58 -15.36
N ASN A 149 23.30 15.33 -14.33
CA ASN A 149 23.54 16.79 -14.37
C ASN A 149 24.15 17.23 -13.02
#